data_AF-A0A853CPR0-F1
#
_entry.id   AF-A0A853CPR0-F1
#
_cell.length_a   1.000
_cell.length_b   1.000
_cell.length_c   1.000
_cell.angle_alpha   90.00
_cell.angle_beta   90.00
_cell.angle_gamma   90.00
#
_symmetry.space_group_name_H-M   'P 1'
#
loop_
_entity.id
_entity.type
_entity.pdbx_description
1 polymer ?
#
loop_
_entity_poly.entity_id
_entity_poly.type
_entity_poly.pdbx_seq_one_letter_code
_entity_poly.pdbx_strand_id
1 'polypeptide(L)'
;MFRKHRSGGDAEAAVERYESVLATAQEDQLVQVHTEAFAALSDTQRDELRTRLAQSVDEADRPVDERPETLARVATDLEVTRPGSLERVLGPLLPAVAASVMVSPVAIALFPYGYAGGTGVWQEDADDDSPLL
;
A
#
# COMPACT_ATOMS: atom_id res chain seq x y z
N MET A 1 -5.88 -22.31 -22.08
CA MET A 1 -4.73 -22.09 -21.17
C MET A 1 -4.91 -20.71 -20.55
N PHE A 2 -5.35 -20.61 -19.29
CA PHE A 2 -5.54 -19.33 -18.59
C PHE A 2 -4.38 -19.15 -17.60
N ARG A 3 -3.49 -18.17 -17.81
CA ARG A 3 -2.52 -17.77 -16.79
C ARG A 3 -3.25 -16.98 -15.70
N LYS A 4 -3.60 -17.66 -14.61
CA LYS A 4 -4.18 -17.06 -13.39
C LYS A 4 -3.11 -16.74 -12.32
N HIS A 5 -1.85 -16.58 -12.71
CA HIS A 5 -0.73 -16.48 -11.76
C HIS A 5 -0.13 -15.07 -11.57
N ARG A 6 -0.54 -14.05 -12.32
CA ARG A 6 0.06 -12.70 -12.19
C ARG A 6 -0.54 -11.90 -11.03
N SER A 7 -1.87 -11.90 -10.88
CA SER A 7 -2.56 -11.10 -9.84
C SER A 7 -2.29 -11.56 -8.40
N GLY A 8 -1.95 -12.83 -8.18
CA GLY A 8 -1.61 -13.34 -6.84
C GLY A 8 -0.21 -12.88 -6.40
N GLY A 9 0.78 -13.01 -7.29
CA GLY A 9 2.15 -12.57 -7.02
C GLY A 9 2.27 -11.05 -6.92
N ASP A 10 1.53 -10.29 -7.74
CA ASP A 10 1.52 -8.83 -7.65
C ASP A 10 0.92 -8.34 -6.32
N ALA A 11 -0.13 -9.02 -5.83
CA ALA A 11 -0.75 -8.70 -4.54
C ALA A 11 0.17 -9.05 -3.36
N GLU A 12 0.84 -10.21 -3.41
CA GLU A 12 1.79 -10.62 -2.38
C GLU A 12 2.99 -9.67 -2.29
N ALA A 13 3.56 -9.28 -3.43
CA ALA A 13 4.64 -8.30 -3.49
C ALA A 13 4.20 -6.91 -2.99
N ALA A 14 2.96 -6.51 -3.27
CA ALA A 14 2.42 -5.26 -2.75
C ALA A 14 2.30 -5.30 -1.22
N VAL A 15 1.87 -6.42 -0.64
CA VAL A 15 1.77 -6.61 0.81
C VAL A 15 3.15 -6.56 1.46
N GLU A 16 4.14 -7.27 0.92
CA GLU A 16 5.53 -7.22 1.42
C GLU A 16 6.10 -5.78 1.42
N ARG A 17 5.78 -5.00 0.37
CA ARG A 17 6.16 -3.59 0.31
C ARG A 17 5.50 -2.76 1.40
N TYR A 18 4.21 -2.99 1.62
CA TYR A 18 3.44 -2.30 2.64
C TYR A 18 4.01 -2.55 4.04
N GLU A 19 4.33 -3.80 4.38
CA GLU A 19 5.00 -4.18 5.63
C GLU A 19 6.34 -3.47 5.80
N SER A 20 7.13 -3.37 4.72
CA SER A 20 8.42 -2.66 4.73
C SER A 20 8.25 -1.16 5.02
N VAL A 21 7.21 -0.53 4.46
CA VAL A 21 6.88 0.87 4.75
C VAL A 21 6.53 1.04 6.22
N LEU A 22 5.67 0.19 6.78
CA LEU A 22 5.29 0.24 8.20
C LEU A 22 6.52 0.12 9.12
N ALA A 23 7.48 -0.71 8.75
CA ALA A 23 8.67 -0.97 9.56
C ALA A 23 9.71 0.17 9.55
N THR A 24 9.68 1.06 8.56
CA THR A 24 10.82 1.99 8.30
C THR A 24 10.42 3.46 8.16
N ALA A 25 9.17 3.74 7.83
CA ALA A 25 8.69 5.11 7.64
C ALA A 25 8.59 5.85 8.98
N GLN A 26 8.80 7.16 8.92
CA GLN A 26 8.46 8.05 10.03
C GLN A 26 6.93 8.23 10.13
N GLU A 27 6.44 8.66 11.28
CA GLU A 27 5.01 8.81 11.56
C GLU A 27 4.29 9.73 10.56
N ASP A 28 4.87 10.90 10.27
CA ASP A 28 4.32 11.85 9.30
C ASP A 28 4.25 11.26 7.87
N GLN A 29 5.23 10.44 7.52
CA GLN A 29 5.27 9.72 6.24
C GLN A 29 4.21 8.62 6.19
N LEU A 30 3.98 7.90 7.29
CA LEU A 30 2.91 6.90 7.38
C LEU A 30 1.53 7.54 7.21
N VAL A 31 1.27 8.66 7.87
CA VAL A 31 0.01 9.40 7.69
C VAL A 31 -0.20 9.76 6.23
N GLN A 32 0.83 10.25 5.54
CA GLN A 32 0.73 10.63 4.13
C GLN A 32 0.49 9.41 3.22
N VAL A 33 1.25 8.33 3.40
CA VAL A 33 1.09 7.08 2.62
C VAL A 33 -0.31 6.50 2.82
N HIS A 34 -0.80 6.45 4.06
CA HIS A 34 -2.16 5.97 4.34
C HIS A 34 -3.22 6.90 3.74
N THR A 35 -3.03 8.21 3.79
CA THR A 35 -3.97 9.17 3.19
C THR A 35 -4.12 8.91 1.69
N GLU A 36 -3.00 8.76 0.98
CA GLU A 36 -2.99 8.48 -0.47
C GLU A 36 -3.62 7.11 -0.78
N ALA A 37 -3.27 6.08 -0.02
CA ALA A 37 -3.82 4.74 -0.23
C ALA A 37 -5.32 4.67 0.08
N PHE A 38 -5.80 5.36 1.12
CA PHE A 38 -7.21 5.37 1.49
C PHE A 38 -8.04 6.26 0.56
N ALA A 39 -7.45 7.29 -0.04
CA ALA A 39 -8.13 8.07 -1.08
C ALA A 39 -8.43 7.24 -2.34
N ALA A 40 -7.65 6.19 -2.61
CA ALA A 40 -7.89 5.26 -3.71
C ALA A 40 -9.02 4.24 -3.45
N LEU A 41 -9.46 4.10 -2.19
CA LEU A 41 -10.59 3.25 -1.83
C LEU A 41 -11.92 3.90 -2.24
N SER A 42 -12.89 3.06 -2.61
CA SER A 42 -14.27 3.52 -2.80
C SER A 42 -14.90 4.00 -1.49
N ASP A 43 -15.95 4.82 -1.58
CA ASP A 43 -16.66 5.34 -0.39
C ASP A 43 -17.13 4.20 0.54
N THR A 44 -17.66 3.11 -0.03
CA THR A 44 -18.07 1.93 0.73
C THR A 44 -16.90 1.25 1.44
N GLN A 45 -15.73 1.15 0.80
CA GLN A 45 -14.53 0.59 1.41
C GLN A 45 -13.98 1.49 2.52
N ARG A 46 -14.10 2.82 2.38
CA ARG A 46 -13.71 3.76 3.45
C ARG A 46 -14.64 3.68 4.65
N ASP A 47 -15.95 3.52 4.46
CA ASP A 47 -16.88 3.30 5.57
C ASP A 47 -16.64 1.94 6.26
N GLU A 48 -16.31 0.90 5.49
CA GLU A 48 -15.89 -0.39 6.04
C GLU A 48 -14.61 -0.24 6.89
N LEU A 49 -13.60 0.46 6.36
CA LEU A 49 -12.35 0.74 7.06
C LEU A 49 -12.61 1.55 8.36
N ARG A 50 -13.44 2.58 8.30
CA ARG A 50 -13.86 3.38 9.47
C ARG A 50 -14.44 2.49 10.55
N THR A 51 -15.32 1.57 10.18
CA THR A 51 -15.95 0.62 11.11
C THR A 51 -14.93 -0.31 11.75
N ARG A 52 -14.00 -0.87 10.97
CA ARG A 52 -12.95 -1.76 11.47
C ARG A 52 -11.96 -1.04 12.40
N LEU A 53 -11.58 0.19 12.07
CA LEU A 53 -10.73 1.03 12.92
C LEU A 53 -11.44 1.33 14.25
N ALA A 54 -12.71 1.75 14.20
CA ALA A 54 -13.49 2.07 15.39
C ALA A 54 -13.65 0.88 16.37
N GLN A 55 -13.59 -0.36 15.86
CA GLN A 55 -13.60 -1.58 16.67
C GLN A 55 -12.23 -1.91 17.30
N SER A 56 -11.16 -1.29 16.81
CA SER A 56 -9.77 -1.64 17.15
C SER A 56 -9.09 -0.60 18.06
N VAL A 57 -9.76 0.53 18.29
CA VAL A 57 -9.31 1.65 19.13
C VAL A 57 -10.35 1.96 20.22
N ASP A 58 -9.93 2.70 21.24
CA ASP A 58 -10.83 3.17 22.30
C ASP A 58 -11.82 4.23 21.76
N GLU A 59 -12.94 4.44 22.46
CA GLU A 59 -14.01 5.36 22.02
C GLU A 59 -13.48 6.77 21.69
N ALA A 60 -12.51 7.26 22.47
CA ALA A 60 -11.92 8.59 22.31
C ALA A 60 -11.08 8.73 21.03
N ASP A 61 -10.55 7.62 20.51
CA ASP A 61 -9.62 7.59 19.37
C ASP A 61 -10.31 7.15 18.07
N ARG A 62 -11.63 6.95 18.11
CA ARG A 62 -12.39 6.51 16.94
C ARG A 62 -12.35 7.57 15.83
N PRO A 63 -12.28 7.13 14.55
CA PRO A 63 -12.37 8.05 13.43
C PRO A 63 -13.76 8.71 13.40
N VAL A 64 -13.77 10.04 13.33
CA VAL A 64 -15.00 10.84 13.35
C VAL A 64 -15.77 10.81 12.03
N ASP A 65 -15.10 10.48 10.93
CA ASP A 65 -15.64 10.39 9.57
C ASP A 65 -14.83 9.39 8.72
N GLU A 66 -15.31 9.10 7.52
CA GLU A 66 -14.66 8.22 6.54
C GLU A 66 -13.72 8.98 5.57
N ARG A 67 -13.30 10.19 5.91
CA ARG A 67 -12.35 10.94 5.06
C ARG A 67 -10.96 10.29 5.14
N PRO A 68 -10.23 10.20 4.01
CA PRO A 68 -8.92 9.56 3.97
C PRO A 68 -7.95 10.07 5.04
N GLU A 69 -7.92 11.38 5.29
CA GLU A 69 -6.99 12.00 6.26
C GLU A 69 -7.30 11.58 7.70
N THR A 70 -8.60 11.48 8.04
CA THR A 70 -9.06 11.05 9.36
C THR A 70 -8.71 9.58 9.59
N LEU A 71 -9.00 8.73 8.61
CA LEU A 71 -8.70 7.31 8.67
C LEU A 71 -7.19 7.05 8.76
N ALA A 72 -6.39 7.79 7.99
CA ALA A 72 -4.94 7.69 7.98
C ALA A 72 -4.31 8.03 9.32
N ARG A 73 -4.81 9.07 9.99
CA ARG A 73 -4.29 9.48 11.29
C ARG A 73 -4.56 8.43 12.36
N VAL A 74 -5.80 7.98 12.48
CA VAL A 74 -6.17 6.93 13.45
C VAL A 74 -5.44 5.61 13.15
N ALA A 75 -5.30 5.25 11.87
CA ALA A 75 -4.55 4.07 11.46
C ALA A 75 -3.07 4.15 11.86
N THR A 76 -2.42 5.31 11.65
CA THR A 76 -1.02 5.54 12.03
C THR A 76 -0.86 5.50 13.54
N ASP A 77 -1.71 6.21 14.29
CA ASP A 77 -1.65 6.25 15.75
C ASP A 77 -1.80 4.84 16.35
N LEU A 78 -2.71 4.04 15.80
CA LEU A 78 -2.90 2.64 16.18
C LEU A 78 -1.65 1.80 15.89
N GLU A 79 -1.04 1.95 14.71
CA GLU A 79 0.14 1.19 14.31
C GLU A 79 1.39 1.57 15.12
N VAL A 80 1.59 2.87 15.38
CA VAL A 80 2.68 3.37 16.23
C VAL A 80 2.54 2.83 17.66
N THR A 81 1.32 2.81 18.20
CA THR A 81 1.06 2.35 19.57
C THR A 81 1.10 0.83 19.67
N ARG A 82 0.61 0.12 18.65
CA ARG A 82 0.51 -1.34 18.60
C ARG A 82 0.92 -1.86 17.22
N PRO A 83 2.24 -2.02 16.96
CA PRO A 83 2.74 -2.49 15.68
C PRO A 83 2.12 -3.82 15.22
N GLY A 84 1.87 -3.96 13.92
CA GLY A 84 1.18 -5.08 13.28
C GLY A 84 -0.32 -5.11 13.53
N SER A 85 -0.91 -4.03 14.03
CA SER A 85 -2.37 -3.95 14.22
C SER A 85 -3.09 -3.66 12.91
N LEU A 86 -2.47 -2.86 12.04
CA LEU A 86 -3.14 -2.37 10.85
C LEU A 86 -3.39 -3.48 9.80
N GLU A 87 -2.52 -4.49 9.72
CA GLU A 87 -2.76 -5.69 8.90
C GLU A 87 -4.06 -6.41 9.29
N ARG A 88 -4.31 -6.54 10.60
CA ARG A 88 -5.53 -7.18 11.13
C ARG A 88 -6.77 -6.34 10.85
N VAL A 89 -6.65 -5.02 10.99
CA VAL A 89 -7.75 -4.09 10.69
C VAL A 89 -8.13 -4.16 9.22
N LEU A 90 -7.13 -4.03 8.33
CA LEU A 90 -7.31 -4.01 6.89
C LEU A 90 -7.88 -5.34 6.40
N GLY A 91 -7.31 -6.48 6.80
CA GLY A 91 -7.82 -7.80 6.44
C GLY A 91 -8.13 -7.93 4.94
N PRO A 92 -9.40 -8.09 4.52
CA PRO A 92 -9.79 -8.10 3.11
C PRO A 92 -9.42 -6.84 2.29
N LEU A 93 -9.25 -5.68 2.93
CA LEU A 93 -8.83 -4.43 2.28
C LEU A 93 -7.31 -4.35 2.09
N LEU A 94 -6.53 -5.19 2.78
CA LEU A 94 -5.06 -5.13 2.78
C LEU A 94 -4.47 -5.21 1.37
N PRO A 95 -4.89 -6.12 0.46
CA PRO A 95 -4.34 -6.15 -0.89
C PRO A 95 -4.61 -4.87 -1.69
N ALA A 96 -5.76 -4.24 -1.51
CA ALA A 96 -6.13 -3.01 -2.22
C ALA A 96 -5.34 -1.79 -1.70
N VAL A 97 -5.19 -1.69 -0.38
CA VAL A 97 -4.37 -0.64 0.25
C VAL A 97 -2.91 -0.82 -0.12
N ALA A 98 -2.37 -2.04 0.01
CA ALA A 98 -1.00 -2.36 -0.32
C ALA A 98 -0.66 -2.07 -1.79
N ALA A 99 -1.55 -2.43 -2.73
CA ALA A 99 -1.38 -2.10 -4.14
C ALA A 99 -1.34 -0.58 -4.41
N SER A 100 -2.07 0.21 -3.62
CA SER A 100 -2.08 1.67 -3.74
C SER A 100 -0.81 2.31 -3.16
N VAL A 101 -0.21 1.71 -2.13
CA VAL A 101 1.08 2.15 -1.57
C VAL A 101 2.23 1.98 -2.56
N MET A 102 2.19 0.96 -3.42
CA MET A 102 3.23 0.72 -4.46
C MET A 102 3.42 1.88 -5.44
N VAL A 103 2.42 2.74 -5.61
CA VAL A 103 2.45 3.91 -6.52
C VAL A 103 2.55 5.25 -5.77
N SER A 104 2.63 5.24 -4.44
CA SER A 104 2.76 6.46 -3.65
C SER A 104 4.15 7.09 -3.81
N PRO A 105 4.26 8.38 -4.17
CA PRO A 105 5.54 9.07 -4.26
C PRO A 105 6.29 9.12 -2.92
N VAL A 106 5.59 9.14 -1.79
CA VAL A 106 6.21 9.10 -0.45
C VAL A 106 6.80 7.73 -0.16
N ALA A 107 6.09 6.65 -0.49
CA ALA A 107 6.60 5.29 -0.36
C ALA A 107 7.81 5.04 -1.30
N ILE A 108 7.80 5.63 -2.50
CA ILE A 108 8.94 5.58 -3.44
C ILE A 108 10.16 6.30 -2.86
N ALA A 109 9.98 7.48 -2.26
CA ALA A 109 11.06 8.27 -1.67
C ALA A 109 11.70 7.62 -0.44
N LEU A 110 10.95 6.79 0.30
CA LEU A 110 11.46 6.03 1.45
C LEU A 110 12.36 4.87 1.06
N PHE A 111 12.23 4.37 -0.16
CA PHE A 111 13.04 3.28 -0.70
C PHE A 111 13.71 3.69 -2.03
N PRO A 112 14.62 4.68 -2.02
CA PRO A 112 15.17 5.26 -3.25
C PRO A 112 16.01 4.28 -4.09
N TYR A 113 16.36 3.09 -3.55
CA TYR A 113 17.21 2.09 -4.22
C TYR A 113 16.66 0.65 -4.21
N GLY A 114 15.45 0.41 -3.72
CA GLY A 114 14.86 -0.92 -3.70
C GLY A 114 13.71 -1.02 -4.69
N TYR A 115 13.99 -1.21 -6.00
CA TYR A 115 13.21 -1.93 -7.02
C TYR A 115 13.85 -1.77 -8.42
N ALA A 116 15.08 -2.27 -8.59
CA ALA A 116 15.64 -2.64 -9.90
C ALA A 116 15.44 -4.15 -10.16
N GLY A 117 14.24 -4.65 -9.90
CA GLY A 117 13.90 -6.07 -9.99
C GLY A 117 12.40 -6.30 -10.08
N GLY A 118 11.72 -5.62 -11.00
CA GLY A 118 10.27 -5.81 -11.15
C GLY A 118 9.63 -5.07 -12.32
N THR A 119 10.26 -4.05 -12.88
CA THR A 119 9.90 -3.60 -14.23
C THR A 119 10.65 -4.47 -15.22
N GLY A 120 9.97 -5.47 -15.79
CA GLY A 120 10.29 -5.91 -17.14
C GLY A 120 10.05 -4.75 -18.09
N VAL A 121 10.94 -3.76 -18.04
CA VAL A 121 11.23 -2.91 -19.19
C VAL A 121 11.79 -3.89 -20.21
N TRP A 122 11.06 -4.06 -21.30
CA TRP A 122 11.54 -4.76 -22.46
C TRP A 122 12.90 -4.17 -22.80
N GLN A 123 13.93 -4.99 -22.61
CA GLN A 123 15.24 -4.82 -23.20
C GLN A 123 15.03 -5.03 -24.71
N GLU A 124 14.54 -3.99 -25.37
CA GLU A 124 14.48 -3.91 -26.81
C GLU A 124 15.86 -3.41 -27.23
N ASP A 125 16.85 -4.29 -27.14
CA ASP A 125 18.15 -4.10 -27.77
C ASP A 125 18.71 -5.46 -28.18
N ALA A 126 19.10 -5.48 -29.46
CA ALA A 126 19.87 -6.49 -30.17
C ALA A 126 19.13 -7.75 -30.65
N ASP A 127 18.46 -7.60 -31.80
CA ASP A 127 18.94 -8.28 -33.01
C ASP A 127 18.80 -7.32 -34.21
N ASP A 128 19.60 -6.25 -34.19
CA ASP A 128 20.10 -5.65 -35.43
C ASP A 128 21.33 -6.48 -35.84
N ASP A 129 21.10 -7.54 -36.61
CA ASP A 129 22.12 -8.16 -37.45
C ASP A 129 21.55 -8.23 -38.87
N SER A 130 21.63 -7.08 -39.56
CA SER A 130 21.62 -7.03 -41.02
C SER A 130 22.96 -6.48 -41.49
N PRO A 131 23.89 -7.35 -41.92
CA PRO A 131 24.87 -6.96 -42.91
C PRO A 131 24.29 -7.19 -44.31
N LEU A 132 24.34 -6.11 -45.08
CA LEU A 132 24.06 -6.02 -46.51
C LEU A 132 24.97 -6.94 -47.32
N LEU A 133 24.38 -7.80 -48.17
CA LEU A 133 24.63 -7.94 -49.63
C LEU A 133 23.74 -9.02 -50.26
#